data_AF-A0A7Y3IDT2-F1
#
_entry.id   AF-A0A7Y3IDT2-F1
#
_cell.length_a   1.000
_cell.length_b   1.000
_cell.length_c   1.000
_cell.angle_alpha   90.00
_cell.angle_beta   90.00
_cell.angle_gamma   90.00
#
_symmetry.space_group_name_H-M   'P 1'
#
loop_
_entity.id
_entity.type
_entity.pdbx_description
1 polymer ?
#
loop_
_entity_poly.entity_id
_entity_poly.type
_entity_poly.pdbx_seq_one_letter_code
_entity_poly.pdbx_strand_id
1 'polypeptide(L)' 'MLRSLFSGVAGLRNHQIKMDVIGNNIANVNTVGYKSSRVTFEENFAQLLQGAGRPPGN' A
#
# COMPACT_ATOMS: atom_id res chain seq x y z
N MET A 1 -11.78 16.39 2.45
CA MET A 1 -12.70 15.24 2.59
C MET A 1 -12.53 14.19 1.50
N LEU A 2 -12.63 14.52 0.20
CA LEU A 2 -12.47 13.54 -0.90
C LEU A 2 -11.12 12.79 -0.86
N ARG A 3 -9.99 13.48 -0.67
CA ARG A 3 -8.65 12.87 -0.57
C ARG A 3 -8.51 11.88 0.59
N SER A 4 -9.11 12.19 1.73
CA SER A 4 -9.11 11.33 2.92
C SER A 4 -9.95 10.06 2.70
N LEU A 5 -11.09 10.18 2.01
CA LEU A 5 -11.90 9.02 1.62
C LEU A 5 -11.14 8.12 0.63
N PHE A 6 -10.47 8.71 -0.37
CA PHE A 6 -9.64 7.95 -1.32
C PHE A 6 -8.46 7.25 -0.62
N SER A 7 -7.83 7.89 0.36
CA SER A 7 -6.78 7.27 1.18
C SER A 7 -7.33 6.11 2.03
N GLY A 8 -8.51 6.29 2.65
CA GLY A 8 -9.17 5.22 3.41
C GLY A 8 -9.57 4.02 2.54
N VAL A 9 -10.19 4.27 1.37
CA VAL A 9 -10.56 3.22 0.41
C VAL A 9 -9.33 2.52 -0.17
N ALA A 10 -8.24 3.26 -0.45
CA ALA A 10 -6.98 2.67 -0.88
C ALA A 10 -6.37 1.77 0.20
N GLY A 11 -6.42 2.18 1.48
CA GLY A 11 -6.00 1.35 2.62
C GLY A 11 -6.80 0.05 2.72
N LEU A 12 -8.13 0.12 2.59
CA LEU A 12 -9.00 -1.07 2.60
C LEU A 12 -8.71 -2.02 1.44
N ARG A 13 -8.51 -1.49 0.21
CA ARG A 13 -8.14 -2.31 -0.95
C ARG A 13 -6.77 -2.98 -0.77
N ASN A 14 -5.79 -2.27 -0.24
CA ASN A 14 -4.49 -2.83 0.07
C ASN A 14 -4.60 -3.97 1.10
N HIS A 15 -5.46 -3.80 2.10
CA HIS A 15 -5.76 -4.87 3.06
C HIS A 15 -6.44 -6.07 2.41
N GLN A 16 -7.38 -5.86 1.49
CA GLN A 16 -8.01 -6.95 0.75
C GLN A 16 -6.96 -7.78 -0.01
N ILE A 17 -6.06 -7.13 -0.74
CA ILE A 17 -4.96 -7.80 -1.48
C ILE A 17 -4.07 -8.62 -0.51
N LYS A 18 -3.80 -8.09 0.69
CA LYS A 18 -3.07 -8.82 1.73
C LYS A 18 -3.78 -10.10 2.13
N MET A 19 -5.09 -10.01 2.37
CA MET A 19 -5.90 -11.14 2.81
C MET A 19 -5.99 -12.21 1.73
N ASP A 20 -6.06 -11.80 0.47
CA ASP A 20 -6.07 -12.73 -0.66
C ASP A 20 -4.74 -13.51 -0.76
N VAL A 21 -3.60 -12.84 -0.57
CA VAL A 21 -2.28 -13.50 -0.55
C VAL A 21 -2.12 -14.42 0.67
N ILE A 22 -2.59 -14.01 1.84
CA ILE A 22 -2.60 -14.88 3.03
C ILE A 22 -3.47 -16.11 2.79
N GLY A 23 -4.68 -15.92 2.25
CA GLY A 23 -5.59 -17.02 1.92
C GLY A 23 -4.98 -17.99 0.93
N ASN A 24 -4.32 -17.49 -0.12
CA ASN A 24 -3.64 -18.32 -1.11
C ASN A 24 -2.46 -19.12 -0.50
N ASN A 25 -1.69 -18.51 0.40
CA ASN A 25 -0.62 -19.19 1.11
C ASN A 25 -1.14 -20.31 2.03
N ILE A 26 -2.23 -20.05 2.76
CA ILE A 26 -2.84 -21.04 3.66
C ILE A 26 -3.45 -22.19 2.86
N ALA A 27 -4.17 -21.89 1.77
CA ALA A 27 -4.78 -22.90 0.91
C ALA A 27 -3.75 -23.86 0.31
N ASN A 28 -2.53 -23.40 0.06
CA ASN A 28 -1.47 -24.17 -0.58
C ASN A 28 -0.37 -24.64 0.40
N VAL A 29 -0.59 -24.57 1.71
CA VAL A 29 0.43 -24.95 2.71
C VAL A 29 0.89 -26.41 2.59
N ASN A 30 0.01 -27.29 2.11
CA ASN A 30 0.29 -28.72 1.93
C ASN A 30 0.71 -29.09 0.50
N THR A 31 0.79 -28.11 -0.42
CA THR A 31 1.18 -28.36 -1.81
C THR A 31 2.70 -28.45 -1.91
N VAL A 32 3.21 -29.63 -2.28
CA VAL A 32 4.66 -29.86 -2.41
C VAL A 32 5.24 -28.94 -3.49
N GLY A 33 6.28 -28.17 -3.13
CA GLY A 33 6.94 -27.22 -4.02
C GLY A 33 6.30 -25.83 -4.08
N TYR A 34 5.26 -25.56 -3.28
CA TYR A 34 4.67 -24.22 -3.19
C TYR A 34 5.63 -23.20 -2.58
N LYS A 35 5.65 -21.99 -3.14
CA LYS A 35 6.41 -20.85 -2.61
C LYS A 35 5.47 -19.80 -2.05
N SER A 36 5.64 -19.48 -0.77
CA SER A 36 4.85 -18.44 -0.12
C SER A 36 5.10 -17.07 -0.76
N SER A 37 4.02 -16.34 -1.00
CA SER A 37 4.05 -14.96 -1.47
C SER A 37 3.80 -13.99 -0.32
N ARG A 38 4.39 -12.78 -0.39
CA ARG A 38 4.17 -11.72 0.61
C ARG A 38 3.93 -10.39 -0.11
N VAL A 39 2.95 -9.64 0.38
CA VAL A 39 2.70 -8.27 -0.05
C VAL A 39 3.54 -7.32 0.80
N THR A 40 4.27 -6.43 0.13
CA THR A 40 4.92 -5.27 0.73
C THR A 40 4.11 -4.04 0.34
N PHE A 41 3.78 -3.18 1.31
CA PHE A 41 3.08 -1.93 1.04
C PHE A 41 4.11 -0.81 0.92
N GLU A 42 3.92 0.03 -0.08
CA GLU A 42 4.66 1.28 -0.24
C GLU A 42 3.68 2.44 -0.25
N GLU A 43 4.10 3.57 0.32
CA GLU A 43 3.31 4.78 0.33
C GLU A 43 3.34 5.44 -1.04
N ASN A 44 2.18 5.85 -1.55
CA ASN A 44 2.10 6.64 -2.76
C ASN A 44 2.52 8.10 -2.48
N PHE A 45 3.09 8.76 -3.48
CA PHE A 45 3.60 10.14 -3.40
C PHE A 45 2.65 11.09 -2.66
N ALA A 46 3.04 11.49 -1.45
CA ALA A 46 2.32 12.49 -0.67
C ALA A 46 2.56 13.86 -1.30
N GLN A 47 1.49 14.53 -1.75
CA GLN A 47 1.59 15.91 -2.24
C GLN A 47 2.00 16.82 -1.08
N LEU A 48 3.28 17.15 -0.99
CA LEU A 48 3.79 18.23 -0.14
C LEU A 48 3.16 19.54 -0.64
N LEU A 49 2.21 20.09 0.13
CA LEU A 49 1.45 21.30 -0.23
C LEU A 49 2.33 22.56 -0.32
N GLN A 50 3.61 22.47 0.03
CA GLN A 50 4.55 23.56 0.05
C GLN A 50 5.76 23.18 -0.81
N GLY A 51 5.79 23.69 -2.04
CA GLY A 51 7.05 23.82 -2.76
C GLY A 51 7.99 24.62 -1.86
N ALA A 52 9.20 24.11 -1.64
CA ALA A 52 10.20 24.75 -0.80
C ALA A 52 10.24 26.25 -1.13
N GLY A 53 9.81 27.07 -0.17
CA GLY A 53 9.80 28.52 -0.33
C GLY A 53 11.23 28.94 -0.63
N ARG A 54 11.44 29.49 -1.83
CA ARG A 54 12.72 30.09 -2.22
C ARG A 54 13.15 31.04 -1.11
N PRO A 55 14.31 30.85 -0.45
CA PRO A 55 14.83 31.83 0.48
C PRO A 55 14.99 33.16 -0.27
N PRO A 56 14.49 34.29 0.25
CA PRO A 56 14.78 35.58 -0.37
C PRO A 56 16.28 35.85 -0.19
N GLY A 57 17.01 35.77 -1.31
CA GLY A 57 18.44 36.05 -1.38
C GLY A 57 18.71 37.25 -2.27
N ASN A 58 19.25 38.29 -1.63
CA ASN A 58 19.65 39.64 -2.06
C ASN A 58 18.53 40.64 -2.35
#